data_AF-A0A4Q5REW5-F1
#
_entry.id   AF-A0A4Q5REW5-F1
#
_cell.length_a   1.000
_cell.length_b   1.000
_cell.length_c   1.000
_cell.angle_alpha   90.00
_cell.angle_beta   90.00
_cell.angle_gamma   90.00
#
_symmetry.space_group_name_H-M   'P 1'
#
loop_
_entity.id
_entity.type
_entity.pdbx_description
1 polymer ?
#
loop_
_entity_poly.entity_id
_entity_poly.type
_entity_poly.pdbx_seq_one_letter_code
_entity_poly.pdbx_strand_id
1 'polypeptide(L)'
;MKFIRYLFITCICLQSPQLFAKDYLATLFGMHSDGIGMNTRSIQFAIDYISKNGGGRLVFHVGRYLTGSIYLKSNVTIHLEEGAVLLGSLNPFDYDQHELTALIFAIDQQNIGITGKGMIDGQGKAVARNVIEVIDKGLIKDKFRSGRPEVETRAM
;
A
#
# COMPACT_ATOMS: atom_id res chain seq x y z
N MET A 1 -5.68 43.67 35.96
CA MET A 1 -6.73 42.67 35.66
C MET A 1 -6.92 42.34 34.17
N LYS A 2 -6.46 43.15 33.20
CA LYS A 2 -6.50 42.78 31.76
C LYS A 2 -5.40 41.79 31.33
N PHE A 3 -4.23 41.82 31.98
CA PHE A 3 -3.09 40.94 31.68
C PHE A 3 -3.38 39.45 31.92
N ILE A 4 -4.10 39.13 33.00
CA ILE A 4 -4.57 37.77 33.33
C ILE A 4 -5.55 37.23 32.28
N ARG A 5 -6.31 38.12 31.62
CA ARG A 5 -7.29 37.75 30.60
C ARG A 5 -6.64 37.39 29.26
N TYR A 6 -5.50 38.02 28.92
CA TYR A 6 -4.68 37.63 27.77
C TYR A 6 -3.86 36.36 28.03
N LEU A 7 -3.40 36.15 29.27
CA LEU A 7 -2.72 34.93 29.69
C LEU A 7 -3.62 33.68 29.59
N PHE A 8 -4.93 33.83 29.84
CA PHE A 8 -5.90 32.75 29.65
C PHE A 8 -6.20 32.45 28.17
N ILE A 9 -6.19 33.48 27.30
CA ILE A 9 -6.47 33.30 25.86
C ILE A 9 -5.27 32.66 25.13
N THR A 10 -4.03 32.95 25.54
CA THR A 10 -2.84 32.29 24.97
C THR A 10 -2.70 30.84 25.41
N CYS A 11 -3.18 30.48 26.60
CA CYS A 11 -3.06 29.11 27.13
C CYS A 11 -4.01 28.10 26.44
N ILE A 12 -5.11 28.57 25.83
CA ILE A 12 -6.06 27.71 25.08
C ILE A 12 -5.52 27.35 23.69
N CYS A 13 -4.63 28.16 23.10
CA CYS A 13 -4.01 27.86 21.79
C CYS A 13 -2.95 26.75 21.82
N LEU A 14 -2.50 26.31 23.01
CA LEU A 14 -1.49 25.27 23.19
C LEU A 14 -2.08 23.86 23.34
N GLN A 15 -3.40 23.74 23.46
CA GLN A 15 -4.08 22.45 23.45
C GLN A 15 -4.34 22.04 22.00
N SER A 16 -3.29 21.61 21.30
CA SER A 16 -3.49 20.87 20.06
C SER A 16 -4.25 19.57 20.42
N PRO A 17 -5.43 19.32 19.83
CA PRO A 17 -6.07 18.04 20.03
C PRO A 17 -5.12 16.97 19.50
N GLN A 18 -4.71 16.04 20.36
CA GLN A 18 -3.98 14.86 19.93
C GLN A 18 -4.91 14.04 19.03
N LEU A 19 -4.82 14.25 17.72
CA LEU A 19 -5.48 13.38 16.75
C LEU A 19 -4.74 12.04 16.76
N PHE A 20 -5.23 11.11 17.56
CA PHE A 20 -4.87 9.71 17.42
C PHE A 20 -5.55 9.17 16.16
N ALA A 21 -4.75 8.72 15.19
CA ALA A 21 -5.28 8.00 14.04
C ALA A 21 -5.93 6.70 14.53
N LYS A 22 -7.19 6.49 14.16
CA LYS A 22 -7.94 5.28 14.54
C LYS A 22 -7.35 4.05 13.83
N ASP A 23 -7.14 2.98 14.58
CA ASP A 23 -6.62 1.72 14.04
C ASP A 23 -7.74 0.80 13.58
N TYR A 24 -7.51 0.17 12.44
CA TYR A 24 -8.39 -0.78 11.80
C TYR A 24 -7.58 -2.03 11.48
N LEU A 25 -7.87 -3.15 12.16
CA LEU A 25 -7.12 -4.39 11.97
C LEU A 25 -7.50 -5.05 10.66
N ALA A 26 -6.51 -5.48 9.87
CA ALA A 26 -6.68 -6.17 8.60
C ALA A 26 -7.60 -7.41 8.72
N THR A 27 -7.50 -8.15 9.83
CA THR A 27 -8.30 -9.36 10.10
C THR A 27 -9.80 -9.08 10.19
N LEU A 28 -10.21 -7.87 10.57
CA LEU A 28 -11.62 -7.48 10.65
C LEU A 28 -12.27 -7.29 9.27
N PHE A 29 -11.46 -7.18 8.20
CA PHE A 29 -11.93 -7.07 6.82
C PHE A 29 -11.82 -8.40 6.06
N GLY A 30 -11.64 -9.52 6.77
CA GLY A 30 -11.55 -10.85 6.16
C GLY A 30 -10.26 -11.09 5.37
N MET A 31 -9.16 -10.44 5.77
CA MET A 31 -7.85 -10.69 5.16
C MET A 31 -7.18 -11.93 5.76
N HIS A 32 -6.61 -12.77 4.90
CA HIS A 32 -5.87 -13.98 5.27
C HIS A 32 -4.36 -13.72 5.19
N SER A 33 -3.62 -14.11 6.23
CA SER A 33 -2.18 -13.87 6.38
C SER A 33 -1.31 -15.11 6.06
N ASP A 34 -1.85 -16.03 5.26
CA ASP A 34 -1.23 -17.32 4.90
C ASP A 34 -0.26 -17.26 3.71
N GLY A 35 -0.21 -16.12 3.00
CA GLY A 35 0.57 -15.93 1.78
C GLY A 35 -0.01 -16.60 0.53
N ILE A 36 -1.23 -17.14 0.62
CA ILE A 36 -1.90 -17.89 -0.46
C ILE A 36 -3.22 -17.21 -0.85
N GLY A 37 -4.01 -16.76 0.13
CA GLY A 37 -5.30 -16.11 -0.10
C GLY A 37 -5.14 -14.72 -0.72
N MET A 38 -5.83 -14.46 -1.83
CA MET A 38 -5.81 -13.17 -2.51
C MET A 38 -6.59 -12.11 -1.73
N ASN A 39 -5.91 -11.10 -1.19
CA ASN A 39 -6.49 -10.08 -0.33
C ASN A 39 -6.83 -8.76 -1.04
N THR A 40 -6.55 -8.62 -2.34
CA THR A 40 -6.65 -7.34 -3.07
C THR A 40 -7.97 -6.61 -2.84
N ARG A 41 -9.10 -7.33 -2.96
CA ARG A 41 -10.44 -6.75 -2.77
C ARG A 41 -10.70 -6.35 -1.31
N SER A 42 -10.30 -7.20 -0.36
CA SER A 42 -10.47 -6.92 1.07
C SER A 42 -9.63 -5.72 1.50
N ILE A 43 -8.39 -5.62 1.01
CA ILE A 43 -7.51 -4.47 1.25
C ILE A 43 -8.10 -3.20 0.65
N GLN A 44 -8.56 -3.25 -0.61
CA GLN A 44 -9.17 -2.08 -1.25
C GLN A 44 -10.42 -1.62 -0.49
N PHE A 45 -11.30 -2.54 -0.13
CA PHE A 45 -12.50 -2.23 0.65
C PHE A 45 -12.14 -1.60 2.00
N ALA A 46 -11.13 -2.12 2.70
CA ALA A 46 -10.68 -1.57 3.96
C ALA A 46 -10.16 -0.13 3.80
N ILE A 47 -9.32 0.13 2.79
CA ILE A 47 -8.80 1.47 2.49
C ILE A 47 -9.95 2.44 2.21
N ASP A 48 -10.89 2.06 1.34
CA ASP A 48 -12.03 2.90 0.98
C ASP A 48 -12.92 3.18 2.18
N TYR A 49 -13.18 2.17 3.01
CA TYR A 49 -13.95 2.30 4.25
C TYR A 49 -13.26 3.26 5.23
N ILE A 50 -11.96 3.10 5.48
CA ILE A 50 -11.22 3.95 6.42
C ILE A 50 -11.21 5.40 5.94
N SER A 51 -10.93 5.63 4.66
CA SER A 51 -10.95 6.97 4.08
C SER A 51 -12.33 7.63 4.22
N LYS A 52 -13.41 6.89 3.90
CA LYS A 52 -14.79 7.36 4.03
C LYS A 52 -15.17 7.70 5.48
N ASN A 53 -14.53 7.07 6.46
CA ASN A 53 -14.77 7.29 7.90
C ASN A 53 -13.79 8.32 8.51
N GLY A 54 -13.19 9.19 7.70
CA GLY A 54 -12.34 10.28 8.18
C GLY A 54 -10.85 9.92 8.32
N GLY A 55 -10.44 8.74 7.87
CA GLY A 55 -9.06 8.29 7.90
C GLY A 55 -8.69 7.42 9.10
N GLY A 56 -7.42 7.02 9.13
CA GLY A 56 -6.89 6.11 10.14
C GLY A 56 -5.77 5.23 9.61
N ARG A 57 -5.39 4.22 10.41
CA ARG A 57 -4.37 3.24 10.04
C ARG A 57 -5.00 1.88 9.77
N LEU A 58 -4.70 1.30 8.62
CA LEU A 58 -4.96 -0.10 8.32
C LEU A 58 -3.76 -0.92 8.82
N VAL A 59 -3.96 -1.69 9.89
CA VAL A 59 -2.89 -2.40 10.62
C VAL A 59 -2.84 -3.86 10.19
N PHE A 60 -1.67 -4.29 9.72
CA PHE A 60 -1.36 -5.67 9.39
C PHE A 60 -0.44 -6.24 10.47
N HIS A 61 -0.88 -7.33 11.10
CA HIS A 61 -0.09 -8.11 12.06
C HIS A 61 0.83 -9.10 11.34
N VAL A 62 1.58 -9.88 12.10
CA VAL A 62 2.47 -10.93 11.57
C VAL A 62 1.79 -11.85 10.56
N GLY A 63 2.51 -12.16 9.49
CA GLY A 63 2.07 -13.06 8.42
C GLY A 63 2.22 -12.46 7.02
N ARG A 64 1.76 -13.17 5.99
CA ARG A 64 1.95 -12.81 4.58
C ARG A 64 0.60 -12.54 3.93
N TYR A 65 0.40 -11.34 3.41
CA TYR A 65 -0.85 -10.92 2.79
C TYR A 65 -0.65 -10.81 1.28
N LEU A 66 -1.03 -11.86 0.55
CA LEU A 66 -0.94 -11.89 -0.92
C LEU A 66 -1.91 -10.86 -1.51
N THR A 67 -1.42 -9.99 -2.40
CA THR A 67 -2.22 -8.96 -3.04
C THR A 67 -1.70 -8.61 -4.44
N GLY A 68 -2.63 -8.18 -5.29
CA GLY A 68 -2.36 -7.43 -6.51
C GLY A 68 -2.26 -5.93 -6.24
N SER A 69 -2.49 -5.11 -7.26
CA SER A 69 -2.48 -3.65 -7.13
C SER A 69 -3.56 -3.14 -6.16
N ILE A 70 -3.17 -2.26 -5.23
CA ILE A 70 -4.09 -1.57 -4.31
C ILE A 70 -3.93 -0.05 -4.43
N TYR A 71 -5.01 0.68 -4.15
CA TYR A 71 -5.05 2.13 -4.25
C TYR A 71 -5.23 2.74 -2.87
N LEU A 72 -4.17 3.35 -2.36
CA LEU A 72 -4.22 4.14 -1.14
C LEU A 72 -5.12 5.37 -1.35
N LYS A 73 -5.84 5.78 -0.29
CA LYS A 73 -6.77 6.90 -0.30
C LYS A 73 -6.37 7.93 0.74
N SER A 74 -6.85 9.16 0.58
CA SER A 74 -6.53 10.27 1.47
C SER A 74 -6.87 9.94 2.92
N ASN A 75 -5.99 10.37 3.83
CA ASN A 75 -6.06 10.12 5.28
C ASN A 75 -5.90 8.65 5.70
N VAL A 76 -5.45 7.76 4.80
CA VAL A 76 -5.20 6.35 5.12
C VAL A 76 -3.70 6.09 5.23
N THR A 77 -3.29 5.47 6.33
CA THR A 77 -1.95 4.94 6.52
C THR A 77 -1.98 3.42 6.53
N ILE A 78 -1.15 2.75 5.73
CA ILE A 78 -0.87 1.32 5.90
C ILE A 78 0.18 1.19 7.01
N HIS A 79 -0.08 0.35 8.00
CA HIS A 79 0.86 0.04 9.07
C HIS A 79 1.19 -1.46 9.05
N LEU A 80 2.43 -1.80 8.73
CA LEU A 80 2.93 -3.17 8.72
C LEU A 80 3.73 -3.41 10.00
N GLU A 81 3.17 -4.19 10.93
CA GLU A 81 3.90 -4.56 12.12
C GLU A 81 5.12 -5.45 11.81
N GLU A 82 6.00 -5.61 12.78
CA GLU A 82 7.16 -6.49 12.65
C GLU A 82 6.72 -7.92 12.29
N GLY A 83 7.28 -8.46 11.21
CA GLY A 83 6.89 -9.78 10.67
C GLY A 83 5.65 -9.78 9.78
N ALA A 84 4.96 -8.65 9.58
CA ALA A 84 3.94 -8.50 8.55
C ALA A 84 4.59 -8.33 7.17
N VAL A 85 4.09 -9.04 6.16
CA VAL A 85 4.56 -8.93 4.77
C VAL A 85 3.38 -8.66 3.85
N LEU A 86 3.39 -7.52 3.17
CA LEU A 86 2.53 -7.29 2.02
C LEU A 86 3.20 -7.92 0.79
N LEU A 87 2.65 -9.05 0.34
CA LEU A 87 3.25 -9.90 -0.68
C LEU A 87 2.60 -9.67 -2.04
N GLY A 88 3.36 -9.19 -3.02
CA GLY A 88 2.88 -9.00 -4.38
C GLY A 88 2.59 -10.33 -5.08
N SER A 89 1.50 -10.40 -5.84
CA SER A 89 1.17 -11.58 -6.64
C SER A 89 2.24 -11.89 -7.68
N LEU A 90 2.39 -13.17 -8.03
CA LEU A 90 3.22 -13.59 -9.16
C LEU A 90 2.49 -13.50 -10.49
N ASN A 91 1.16 -13.36 -10.49
CA ASN A 91 0.36 -13.28 -11.70
C ASN A 91 0.36 -11.83 -12.23
N PRO A 92 0.90 -11.56 -13.44
CA PRO A 92 0.91 -10.21 -14.00
C PRO A 92 -0.47 -9.59 -14.20
N PHE A 93 -1.53 -10.40 -14.30
CA PHE A 93 -2.90 -9.94 -14.47
C PHE A 93 -3.56 -9.46 -13.17
N ASP A 94 -2.95 -9.68 -12.01
CA ASP A 94 -3.45 -9.16 -10.73
C ASP A 94 -3.03 -7.69 -10.52
N TYR A 95 -2.25 -7.14 -11.44
CA TYR A 95 -1.77 -5.76 -11.41
C TYR A 95 -2.46 -4.90 -12.46
N ASP A 96 -2.76 -3.68 -12.07
CA ASP A 96 -3.39 -2.72 -12.97
C ASP A 96 -2.36 -2.19 -13.99
N GLN A 97 -2.77 -2.21 -15.25
CA GLN A 97 -1.91 -1.88 -16.38
C GLN A 97 -2.01 -0.39 -16.74
N HIS A 98 -1.27 0.44 -16.02
CA HIS A 98 -1.04 1.85 -16.37
C HIS A 98 0.26 2.01 -17.17
N GLU A 99 0.71 3.26 -17.40
CA GLU A 99 2.05 3.52 -17.95
C GLU A 99 3.16 2.97 -17.04
N LEU A 100 2.93 3.02 -15.73
CA LEU A 100 3.77 2.40 -14.70
C LEU A 100 2.92 1.47 -13.84
N THR A 101 3.39 0.23 -13.66
CA THR A 101 2.73 -0.75 -12.79
C THR A 101 3.34 -0.71 -11.40
N ALA A 102 2.50 -0.67 -10.37
CA ALA A 102 2.90 -0.67 -8.97
C ALA A 102 2.02 -1.62 -8.13
N LEU A 103 2.56 -2.08 -7.01
CA LEU A 103 1.79 -2.82 -6.01
C LEU A 103 0.85 -1.89 -5.22
N ILE A 104 1.31 -0.67 -4.92
CA ILE A 104 0.55 0.35 -4.18
C ILE A 104 0.54 1.62 -5.01
N PHE A 105 -0.65 2.08 -5.38
CA PHE A 105 -0.89 3.34 -6.06
C PHE A 105 -1.44 4.38 -5.08
N ALA A 106 -1.15 5.66 -5.35
CA ALA A 106 -1.85 6.78 -4.75
C ALA A 106 -1.95 7.88 -5.81
N ILE A 107 -3.16 8.19 -6.29
CA ILE A 107 -3.41 9.13 -7.38
C ILE A 107 -4.26 10.27 -6.82
N ASP A 108 -3.74 11.50 -6.83
CA ASP A 108 -4.41 12.69 -6.29
C ASP A 108 -4.89 12.54 -4.84
N GLN A 109 -4.05 11.93 -3.98
CA GLN A 109 -4.36 11.70 -2.57
C GLN A 109 -3.46 12.54 -1.65
N GLN A 110 -3.97 12.86 -0.46
CA GLN A 110 -3.28 13.67 0.54
C GLN A 110 -3.26 12.98 1.91
N ASN A 111 -2.27 13.31 2.74
CA ASN A 111 -2.14 12.77 4.10
C ASN A 111 -2.17 11.23 4.11
N ILE A 112 -1.30 10.62 3.32
CA ILE A 112 -1.16 9.16 3.18
C ILE A 112 0.15 8.71 3.83
N GLY A 113 0.20 7.44 4.26
CA GLY A 113 1.38 6.90 4.90
C GLY A 113 1.57 5.40 4.70
N ILE A 114 2.82 4.96 4.74
CA ILE A 114 3.21 3.56 4.91
C ILE A 114 4.20 3.55 6.06
N THR A 115 3.91 2.79 7.12
CA THR A 115 4.68 2.82 8.38
C THR A 115 4.84 1.42 8.94
N GLY A 116 5.69 1.31 9.98
CA GLY A 116 5.94 0.06 10.69
C GLY A 116 7.25 -0.61 10.27
N LYS A 117 7.51 -1.80 10.83
CA LYS A 117 8.75 -2.57 10.64
C LYS A 117 8.56 -3.79 9.74
N GLY A 118 7.36 -4.00 9.21
CA GLY A 118 7.09 -5.07 8.27
C GLY A 118 7.72 -4.82 6.90
N MET A 119 7.38 -5.69 5.96
CA MET A 119 8.00 -5.74 4.63
C MET A 119 6.96 -5.61 3.52
N ILE A 120 7.34 -4.93 2.45
CA ILE A 120 6.64 -5.01 1.16
C ILE A 120 7.52 -5.83 0.24
N ASP A 121 7.07 -7.02 -0.16
CA ASP A 121 7.79 -7.94 -1.03
C ASP A 121 7.10 -8.01 -2.39
N GLY A 122 7.64 -7.28 -3.38
CA GLY A 122 7.10 -7.24 -4.73
C GLY A 122 7.48 -8.44 -5.62
N GLN A 123 8.30 -9.37 -5.14
CA GLN A 123 8.74 -10.56 -5.89
C GLN A 123 9.29 -10.27 -7.32
N GLY A 124 9.97 -9.13 -7.49
CA GLY A 124 10.24 -8.54 -8.82
C GLY A 124 10.89 -9.47 -9.84
N LYS A 125 11.86 -10.30 -9.44
CA LYS A 125 12.52 -11.26 -10.35
C LYS A 125 11.56 -12.33 -10.89
N ALA A 126 10.60 -12.77 -10.08
CA ALA A 126 9.63 -13.79 -10.48
C ALA A 126 8.51 -13.16 -11.32
N VAL A 127 7.98 -12.01 -10.89
CA VAL A 127 6.98 -11.24 -11.66
C VAL A 127 7.51 -10.88 -13.05
N ALA A 128 8.75 -10.38 -13.16
CA ALA A 128 9.35 -10.04 -14.44
C ALA A 128 9.47 -11.24 -15.39
N ARG A 129 9.77 -12.44 -14.87
CA ARG A 129 9.80 -13.67 -15.68
C ARG A 129 8.41 -14.04 -16.17
N ASN A 130 7.41 -13.96 -15.31
CA ASN A 130 6.03 -14.27 -15.69
C ASN A 130 5.49 -13.27 -16.72
N VAL A 131 5.85 -11.99 -16.63
CA VAL A 131 5.52 -10.99 -17.67
C VAL A 131 6.10 -11.38 -19.03
N ILE A 132 7.36 -11.81 -19.07
CA ILE A 132 8.02 -12.26 -20.33
C ILE A 132 7.28 -13.48 -20.89
N GLU A 133 6.96 -14.46 -20.06
CA GLU A 133 6.23 -15.65 -20.50
C GLU A 133 4.85 -15.30 -21.11
N VAL A 134 4.14 -14.34 -20.51
CA VAL A 134 2.85 -13.88 -21.01
C VAL A 134 3.00 -13.12 -22.34
N ILE A 135 4.09 -12.37 -22.53
CA ILE A 135 4.45 -11.73 -23.81
C ILE A 135 4.75 -12.77 -24.88
N ASP A 136 5.56 -13.78 -24.57
CA ASP A 136 5.96 -14.82 -25.53
C ASP A 136 4.76 -15.66 -25.99
N LYS A 137 3.76 -15.83 -25.12
CA LYS A 137 2.45 -16.44 -25.45
C LYS A 137 1.54 -15.53 -26.28
N GLY A 138 1.94 -14.29 -26.55
CA GLY A 138 1.14 -13.31 -27.29
C GLY A 138 -0.06 -12.76 -26.54
N LEU A 139 -0.13 -12.95 -25.21
CA LEU A 139 -1.26 -12.51 -24.38
C LEU A 139 -1.17 -11.02 -24.01
N ILE A 140 0.04 -10.45 -24.00
CA ILE A 140 0.31 -9.03 -23.76
C ILE A 140 1.30 -8.52 -24.81
N LYS A 141 1.08 -7.31 -25.31
CA LYS A 141 2.02 -6.65 -26.22
C LYS A 141 3.24 -6.14 -25.46
N ASP A 142 4.43 -6.48 -25.97
CA ASP A 142 5.69 -5.97 -25.43
C ASP A 142 5.85 -4.47 -25.71
N LYS A 143 5.58 -3.64 -24.69
CA LYS A 143 5.81 -2.19 -24.76
C LYS A 143 7.28 -1.80 -24.61
N PHE A 144 8.14 -2.69 -24.14
CA PHE A 144 9.51 -2.40 -23.73
C PHE A 144 10.57 -3.18 -24.52
N ARG A 145 10.21 -3.73 -25.69
CA ARG A 145 11.07 -4.58 -26.52
C ARG A 145 12.43 -3.94 -26.83
N SER A 146 12.45 -2.62 -27.00
CA SER A 146 13.64 -1.84 -27.34
C SER A 146 14.38 -1.21 -26.14
N GLY A 147 13.85 -1.36 -24.92
CA GLY A 147 14.39 -0.72 -23.70
C GLY A 147 14.92 -1.69 -22.65
N ARG A 148 14.76 -3.01 -22.85
CA ARG A 148 15.34 -4.01 -21.95
C ARG A 148 16.80 -4.28 -22.36
N PRO A 149 17.77 -4.17 -21.44
CA PRO A 149 19.11 -4.65 -21.71
C PRO A 149 19.02 -6.13 -22.07
N GLU A 150 19.63 -6.49 -23.20
CA GLU A 150 19.77 -7.88 -23.62
C GLU A 150 20.47 -8.68 -22.50
N VAL A 151 20.19 -9.98 -22.42
CA VAL A 151 20.72 -10.85 -21.35
C VAL A 151 22.24 -10.76 -21.26
N GLU A 152 22.92 -10.56 -22.40
CA GLU A 152 24.37 -10.40 -22.51
C GLU A 152 24.91 -9.08 -21.94
N THR A 153 24.05 -8.07 -21.76
CA THR A 153 24.43 -6.72 -21.30
C THR A 153 24.11 -6.46 -19.83
N ARG A 154 23.57 -7.45 -19.10
CA ARG A 154 23.31 -7.30 -17.66
C ARG A 154 24.62 -7.45 -16.88
N ALA A 155 24.94 -6.46 -16.06
CA ALA A 155 26.02 -6.59 -15.08
C ALA A 155 25.74 -7.81 -14.20
N MET A 156 26.72 -8.73 -14.14
CA MET A 156 26.68 -9.93 -13.29
C MET A 156 26.75 -9.55 -11.81
#